data_AF-A0A292E7D2-F1
#
_entry.id   AF-A0A292E7D2-F1
#
_cell.length_a   1.000
_cell.length_b   1.000
_cell.length_c   1.000
_cell.angle_alpha   90.00
_cell.angle_beta   90.00
_cell.angle_gamma   90.00
#
_symmetry.space_group_name_H-M   'P 1'
#
loop_
_entity.id
_entity.type
_entity.pdbx_description
1 polymer ?
#
loop_
_entity_poly.entity_id
_entity_poly.type
_entity_poly.pdbx_seq_one_letter_code
_entity_poly.pdbx_strand_id
1 'polypeptide(L)'
;MAEGLHHRKSAGDTRAGATSETIYLPAVELPAQLPEEPIAIAEMATLFGVTHRTLHFYEEKGLIKAGRVGLMRVYGRQDISRMAVITACRDVGMPVAAIQELMEALKKVRSQTKADTLFAEALLARQRELTANLSTTHHQMQQITRLLAQDKDEAQNARVLQAQRIGLTDIERRCLELMAEGYAPLRLARALDMSAGEIGRIEGEIIRKFDASNRFQAVAKAVLLGLVN
;
A
#
# COMPACT_ATOMS: atom_id res chain seq x y z
N MET A 1 35.18 52.55 -62.52
CA MET A 1 36.00 51.35 -62.80
C MET A 1 35.81 50.43 -61.60
N ALA A 2 34.76 49.59 -61.65
CA ALA A 2 34.78 48.15 -61.96
C ALA A 2 35.15 47.32 -60.70
N GLU A 3 34.18 46.76 -59.98
CA GLU A 3 33.56 45.43 -60.14
C GLU A 3 34.43 44.27 -59.61
N GLY A 4 33.82 43.39 -58.79
CA GLY A 4 34.49 42.19 -58.28
C GLY A 4 33.70 41.41 -57.23
N LEU A 5 32.57 40.85 -57.67
CA LEU A 5 31.63 40.00 -56.94
C LEU A 5 32.23 38.60 -56.64
N HIS A 6 32.22 38.14 -55.39
CA HIS A 6 32.29 36.70 -55.10
C HIS A 6 31.16 36.25 -54.17
N HIS A 7 30.17 35.64 -54.80
CA HIS A 7 29.20 34.75 -54.19
C HIS A 7 29.90 33.49 -53.64
N ARG A 8 29.56 33.10 -52.40
CA ARG A 8 29.33 31.67 -52.10
C ARG A 8 28.11 31.53 -51.21
N LYS A 9 27.19 30.71 -51.71
CA LYS A 9 25.83 30.49 -51.25
C LYS A 9 25.78 29.74 -49.92
N SER A 10 24.81 30.15 -49.10
CA SER A 10 23.87 29.35 -48.30
C SER A 10 24.15 27.84 -48.19
N ALA A 11 24.27 27.37 -46.94
CA ALA A 11 23.86 26.03 -46.58
C ALA A 11 23.13 26.08 -45.23
N GLY A 12 21.81 25.87 -45.27
CA GLY A 12 21.11 25.10 -44.26
C GLY A 12 20.40 25.87 -43.15
N ASP A 13 19.42 26.69 -43.53
CA ASP A 13 18.25 26.98 -42.70
C ASP A 13 17.66 25.67 -42.13
N THR A 14 17.59 25.55 -40.81
CA THR A 14 16.60 24.69 -40.14
C THR A 14 15.99 25.50 -39.00
N ARG A 15 15.37 26.63 -39.35
CA ARG A 15 14.22 27.13 -38.61
C ARG A 15 13.09 26.11 -38.76
N ALA A 16 13.14 25.06 -37.94
CA ALA A 16 11.98 24.22 -37.70
C ALA A 16 10.96 25.08 -36.95
N GLY A 17 10.05 25.69 -37.71
CA GLY A 17 8.89 26.39 -37.19
C GLY A 17 8.03 25.42 -36.38
N ALA A 18 8.14 25.50 -35.06
CA ALA A 18 7.05 25.13 -34.18
C ALA A 18 6.23 26.40 -33.98
N THR A 19 5.01 26.42 -34.51
CA THR A 19 3.98 27.34 -34.04
C THR A 19 3.81 27.10 -32.54
N SER A 20 4.47 27.90 -31.70
CA SER A 20 4.23 27.90 -30.26
C SER A 20 2.82 28.41 -30.05
N GLU A 21 1.83 27.52 -30.07
CA GLU A 21 0.57 27.79 -29.42
C GLU A 21 0.91 28.07 -27.95
N THR A 22 0.68 29.31 -27.52
CA THR A 22 0.87 29.74 -26.14
C THR A 22 -0.09 28.96 -25.27
N ILE A 23 0.39 27.86 -24.69
CA ILE A 23 -0.35 27.08 -23.70
C ILE A 23 -0.14 27.73 -22.35
N TYR A 24 -1.24 28.10 -21.68
CA TYR A 24 -1.22 28.56 -20.29
C TYR A 24 -1.17 27.33 -19.38
N LEU A 25 -0.10 27.23 -18.59
CA LEU A 25 0.07 26.20 -17.58
C LEU A 25 -0.15 26.82 -16.20
N PRO A 26 -0.73 26.09 -15.24
CA PRO A 26 -0.91 26.60 -13.90
C PRO A 26 0.43 26.99 -13.26
N ALA A 27 0.38 27.99 -12.38
CA ALA A 27 1.55 28.45 -11.63
C ALA A 27 1.94 27.42 -10.56
N VAL A 28 2.66 26.38 -10.99
CA VAL A 28 3.26 25.37 -10.11
C VAL A 28 4.72 25.75 -9.84
N GLU A 29 5.17 25.55 -8.62
CA GLU A 29 6.56 25.82 -8.24
C GLU A 29 7.53 25.03 -9.14
N LEU A 30 8.45 25.77 -9.76
CA LEU A 30 9.54 25.18 -10.53
C LEU A 30 10.74 24.93 -9.60
N PRO A 31 11.61 23.95 -9.93
CA PRO A 31 12.88 23.80 -9.24
C PRO A 31 13.65 25.11 -9.23
N ALA A 32 14.23 25.46 -8.07
CA ALA A 32 14.87 26.76 -7.84
C ALA A 32 16.04 27.08 -8.79
N GLN A 33 16.62 26.05 -9.43
CA GLN A 33 17.72 26.15 -10.37
C GLN A 33 17.33 25.44 -11.67
N LEU A 34 16.94 26.22 -12.68
CA LEU A 34 16.68 25.70 -14.02
C LEU A 34 18.00 25.74 -14.81
N PRO A 35 18.44 24.61 -15.40
CA PRO A 35 19.61 24.61 -16.27
C PRO A 35 19.36 25.43 -17.55
N GLU A 36 20.43 25.80 -18.26
CA GLU A 36 20.28 26.42 -19.57
C GLU A 36 19.61 25.46 -20.56
N GLU A 37 18.63 25.98 -21.30
CA GLU A 37 17.82 25.19 -22.21
C GLU A 37 18.48 25.08 -23.59
N PRO A 38 18.27 23.97 -24.34
CA PRO A 38 17.45 22.81 -23.99
C PRO A 38 18.23 21.78 -23.15
N ILE A 39 17.55 21.12 -22.21
CA ILE A 39 18.19 20.18 -21.27
C ILE A 39 18.11 18.74 -21.74
N ALA A 40 19.15 17.95 -21.48
CA ALA A 40 19.21 16.54 -21.88
C ALA A 40 18.26 15.66 -21.05
N ILE A 41 17.93 14.47 -21.55
CA ILE A 41 17.07 13.50 -20.83
C ILE A 41 17.56 13.13 -19.43
N ALA A 42 18.88 13.03 -19.24
CA ALA A 42 19.46 12.73 -17.93
C ALA A 42 19.27 13.86 -16.92
N GLU A 43 19.41 15.10 -17.37
CA GLU A 43 19.18 16.29 -16.54
C GLU A 43 17.69 16.42 -16.21
N MET A 44 16.81 16.24 -17.20
CA MET A 44 15.37 16.25 -17.02
C MET A 44 14.91 15.21 -15.97
N ALA A 45 15.46 14.01 -16.06
CA ALA A 45 15.18 12.92 -15.12
C ALA A 45 15.62 13.28 -13.70
N THR A 46 16.83 13.82 -13.56
CA THR A 46 17.39 14.24 -12.28
C THR A 46 16.58 15.40 -11.67
N LEU A 47 16.22 16.38 -12.49
CA LEU A 47 15.51 17.60 -12.06
C LEU A 47 14.13 17.30 -11.46
N PHE A 48 13.41 16.31 -11.99
CA PHE A 48 12.07 15.92 -11.54
C PHE A 48 12.05 14.62 -10.71
N GLY A 49 13.21 14.06 -10.40
CA GLY A 49 13.33 12.82 -9.63
C GLY A 49 12.64 11.61 -10.29
N VAL A 50 12.68 11.53 -11.62
CA VAL A 50 12.06 10.44 -12.40
C VAL A 50 13.08 9.64 -13.19
N THR A 51 12.71 8.45 -13.64
CA THR A 51 13.60 7.63 -14.48
C THR A 51 13.49 8.02 -15.96
N HIS A 52 14.49 7.67 -16.77
CA HIS A 52 14.40 7.82 -18.23
C HIS A 52 13.20 7.06 -18.81
N ARG A 53 12.88 5.88 -18.25
CA ARG A 53 11.71 5.08 -18.63
C ARG A 53 10.41 5.86 -18.40
N THR A 54 10.33 6.60 -17.30
CA THR A 54 9.17 7.47 -16.99
C THR A 54 9.04 8.61 -18.00
N LEU A 55 10.15 9.25 -18.38
CA LEU A 55 10.14 10.29 -19.41
C LEU A 55 9.69 9.75 -20.77
N HIS A 56 10.19 8.58 -21.20
CA HIS A 56 9.72 7.92 -22.41
C HIS A 56 8.22 7.58 -22.34
N PHE A 57 7.75 7.09 -21.21
CA PHE A 57 6.33 6.83 -21.02
C PHE A 57 5.49 8.12 -21.13
N TYR A 58 5.96 9.25 -20.59
CA TYR A 58 5.26 10.53 -20.76
C TYR A 58 5.31 11.06 -22.19
N GLU A 59 6.39 10.80 -22.94
CA GLU A 59 6.44 11.06 -24.39
C GLU A 59 5.41 10.23 -25.16
N GLU A 60 5.35 8.92 -24.90
CA GLU A 60 4.38 8.00 -25.51
C GLU A 60 2.93 8.39 -25.21
N LYS A 61 2.68 8.93 -24.01
CA LYS A 61 1.38 9.46 -23.59
C LYS A 61 1.08 10.87 -24.11
N GLY A 62 1.98 11.47 -24.87
CA GLY A 62 1.83 12.81 -25.44
C GLY A 62 1.81 13.94 -24.41
N LEU A 63 2.28 13.67 -23.19
CA LEU A 63 2.32 14.64 -22.09
C LEU A 63 3.47 15.64 -22.26
N ILE A 64 4.61 15.16 -22.76
CA ILE A 64 5.80 15.93 -23.12
C ILE A 64 6.28 15.55 -24.51
N LYS A 65 7.13 16.38 -25.13
CA LYS A 65 7.66 16.09 -26.45
C LYS A 65 9.15 16.42 -26.53
N ALA A 66 10.00 15.40 -26.57
CA ALA A 66 11.42 15.61 -26.78
C ALA A 66 11.72 16.20 -28.16
N GLY A 67 12.53 17.26 -28.17
CA GLY A 67 13.33 17.66 -29.32
C GLY A 67 14.55 16.75 -29.49
N ARG A 68 15.33 16.99 -30.55
CA ARG A 68 16.59 16.28 -30.79
C ARG A 68 17.70 17.24 -31.16
N VAL A 69 18.85 17.07 -30.52
CA VAL A 69 20.12 17.67 -30.93
C VAL A 69 21.05 16.52 -31.29
N GLY A 70 21.24 16.31 -32.60
CA GLY A 70 21.87 15.09 -33.12
C GLY A 70 21.09 13.84 -32.72
N LEU A 71 21.73 12.94 -31.98
CA LEU A 71 21.12 11.70 -31.46
C LEU A 71 20.50 11.87 -30.07
N MET A 72 20.75 12.99 -29.39
CA MET A 72 20.34 13.21 -28.01
C MET A 72 18.93 13.80 -27.94
N ARG A 73 18.09 13.26 -27.05
CA ARG A 73 16.80 13.85 -26.68
C ARG A 73 17.02 15.06 -25.78
N VAL A 74 16.37 16.16 -26.11
CA VAL A 74 16.45 17.40 -25.35
C VAL A 74 15.06 18.00 -25.13
N TYR A 75 14.89 18.74 -24.04
CA TYR A 75 13.61 19.34 -23.62
C TYR A 75 13.77 20.85 -23.46
N GLY A 76 12.80 21.62 -23.95
CA GLY A 76 12.80 23.08 -23.80
C GLY A 76 11.95 23.55 -22.60
N ARG A 77 11.86 24.87 -22.39
CA ARG A 77 11.09 25.47 -21.30
C ARG A 77 9.70 24.92 -21.14
N GLN A 78 9.00 24.76 -22.27
CA GLN A 78 7.62 24.33 -22.27
C GLN A 78 7.48 22.92 -21.69
N ASP A 79 8.37 21.99 -22.04
CA ASP A 79 8.37 20.64 -21.50
C ASP A 79 8.73 20.62 -20.02
N ILE A 80 9.68 21.48 -19.59
CA ILE A 80 10.04 21.66 -18.18
C ILE A 80 8.83 22.15 -17.38
N SER A 81 8.13 23.18 -17.86
CA SER A 81 6.91 23.67 -17.21
C SER A 81 5.80 22.62 -17.18
N ARG A 82 5.60 21.85 -18.26
CA ARG A 82 4.63 20.73 -18.27
C ARG A 82 5.00 19.69 -17.23
N MET A 83 6.28 19.38 -17.08
CA MET A 83 6.76 18.39 -16.13
C MET A 83 6.62 18.82 -14.67
N ALA A 84 6.72 20.12 -14.37
CA ALA A 84 6.37 20.62 -13.05
C ALA A 84 4.91 20.33 -12.70
N VAL A 85 3.98 20.61 -13.61
CA VAL A 85 2.54 20.32 -13.43
C VAL A 85 2.29 18.82 -13.28
N ILE A 86 2.88 18.00 -14.16
CA ILE A 86 2.75 16.53 -14.12
C ILE A 86 3.27 15.99 -12.78
N THR A 87 4.40 16.50 -12.30
CA THR A 87 5.00 16.09 -11.03
C THR A 87 4.12 16.47 -9.85
N ALA A 88 3.59 17.70 -9.80
CA ALA A 88 2.67 18.12 -8.75
C ALA A 88 1.40 17.25 -8.71
N CYS A 89 0.81 16.92 -9.86
CA CYS A 89 -0.32 15.99 -9.92
C CYS A 89 0.05 14.58 -9.42
N ARG A 90 1.21 14.08 -9.82
CA ARG A 90 1.71 12.75 -9.42
C ARG A 90 1.92 12.68 -7.92
N ASP A 91 2.46 13.73 -7.31
CA ASP A 91 2.79 13.76 -5.88
C ASP A 91 1.53 13.74 -5.00
N VAL A 92 0.38 14.22 -5.50
CA VAL A 92 -0.94 14.04 -4.86
C VAL A 92 -1.64 12.73 -5.27
N GLY A 93 -0.92 11.83 -5.94
CA GLY A 93 -1.38 10.51 -6.34
C GLY A 93 -2.38 10.51 -7.49
N MET A 94 -2.48 11.58 -8.30
CA MET A 94 -3.39 11.62 -9.44
C MET A 94 -2.98 10.58 -10.51
N PRO A 95 -3.91 9.77 -11.03
CA PRO A 95 -3.59 8.80 -12.07
C PRO A 95 -3.22 9.49 -13.37
N VAL A 96 -2.33 8.87 -14.15
CA VAL A 96 -1.81 9.43 -15.41
C VAL A 96 -2.93 9.79 -16.40
N ALA A 97 -4.02 9.01 -16.44
CA ALA A 97 -5.17 9.31 -17.29
C ALA A 97 -5.83 10.67 -16.94
N ALA A 98 -6.03 10.96 -15.65
CA ALA A 98 -6.56 12.25 -15.20
C ALA A 98 -5.57 13.39 -15.48
N ILE A 99 -4.26 13.14 -15.40
CA ILE A 99 -3.24 14.11 -15.82
C ILE A 99 -3.36 14.40 -17.32
N GLN A 100 -3.56 13.38 -18.17
CA GLN A 100 -3.76 13.58 -19.60
C GLN A 100 -5.01 14.44 -19.88
N GLU A 101 -6.13 14.14 -19.23
CA GLU A 101 -7.37 14.92 -19.36
C GLU A 101 -7.18 16.38 -18.95
N LEU A 102 -6.52 16.62 -17.81
CA LEU A 102 -6.17 17.96 -17.35
C LEU A 102 -5.29 18.69 -18.39
N MET A 103 -4.26 18.03 -18.90
CA MET A 103 -3.34 18.62 -19.88
C MET A 103 -4.03 18.93 -21.23
N GLU A 104 -4.99 18.10 -21.66
CA GLU A 104 -5.82 18.38 -22.84
C GLU A 104 -6.77 19.55 -22.60
N ALA A 105 -7.35 19.67 -21.40
CA ALA A 105 -8.17 20.83 -21.04
C ALA A 105 -7.35 22.13 -21.00
N LEU A 106 -6.13 22.10 -20.44
CA LEU A 106 -5.22 23.25 -20.40
C LEU A 106 -4.83 23.76 -21.79
N LYS A 107 -4.71 22.90 -22.81
CA LYS A 107 -4.46 23.33 -24.20
C LYS A 107 -5.54 24.28 -24.74
N LYS A 108 -6.78 24.16 -24.25
CA LYS A 108 -7.93 24.97 -24.71
C LYS A 108 -8.03 26.30 -23.96
N VAL A 109 -7.29 26.46 -22.87
CA VAL A 109 -7.31 27.65 -22.03
C VAL A 109 -6.57 28.80 -22.71
N ARG A 110 -7.11 30.02 -22.56
CA ARG A 110 -6.58 31.25 -23.19
C ARG A 110 -6.12 32.31 -22.18
N SER A 111 -6.08 32.00 -20.89
CA SER A 111 -5.57 32.90 -19.85
C SER A 111 -4.99 32.14 -18.66
N GLN A 112 -4.01 32.77 -17.98
CA GLN A 112 -3.37 32.19 -16.79
C GLN A 112 -4.38 31.89 -15.67
N THR A 113 -5.26 32.85 -15.36
CA THR A 113 -6.29 32.69 -14.32
C THR A 113 -7.16 31.45 -14.55
N LYS A 114 -7.55 31.18 -15.80
CA LYS A 114 -8.36 30.00 -16.13
C LYS A 114 -7.58 28.70 -15.97
N ALA A 115 -6.27 28.71 -16.26
CA ALA A 115 -5.42 27.55 -16.07
C ALA A 115 -5.27 27.22 -14.58
N ASP A 116 -5.06 28.24 -13.75
CA ASP A 116 -4.98 28.10 -12.30
C ASP A 116 -6.32 27.62 -11.71
N THR A 117 -7.46 28.16 -12.17
CA THR A 117 -8.80 27.70 -11.74
C THR A 117 -9.04 26.23 -12.10
N LEU A 118 -8.76 25.83 -13.35
CA LEU A 118 -8.91 24.45 -13.80
C LEU A 118 -8.05 23.48 -12.98
N PHE A 119 -6.82 23.90 -12.67
CA PHE A 119 -5.91 23.12 -11.83
C PHE A 119 -6.43 22.97 -10.39
N ALA A 120 -6.90 24.07 -9.79
CA ALA A 120 -7.51 24.05 -8.46
C ALA A 120 -8.76 23.15 -8.41
N GLU A 121 -9.60 23.19 -9.45
CA GLU A 121 -10.76 22.30 -9.57
C GLU A 121 -10.35 20.82 -9.63
N ALA A 122 -9.30 20.48 -10.39
CA ALA A 122 -8.77 19.13 -10.45
C ALA A 122 -8.21 18.66 -9.10
N LEU A 123 -7.51 19.53 -8.36
CA LEU A 123 -7.01 19.22 -7.02
C LEU A 123 -8.14 19.03 -6.01
N LEU A 124 -9.19 19.86 -6.04
CA LEU A 124 -10.37 19.70 -5.20
C LEU A 124 -11.12 18.41 -5.51
N ALA A 125 -11.24 18.04 -6.79
CA ALA A 125 -11.80 16.76 -7.19
C ALA A 125 -10.98 15.59 -6.61
N ARG A 126 -9.65 15.66 -6.71
CA ARG A 126 -8.75 14.65 -6.13
C ARG A 126 -8.87 14.56 -4.61
N GLN A 127 -8.98 15.70 -3.91
CA GLN A 127 -9.18 15.74 -2.46
C GLN A 127 -10.48 15.03 -2.04
N ARG A 128 -11.57 15.24 -2.77
CA ARG A 128 -12.86 14.57 -2.52
C ARG A 128 -12.75 13.06 -2.71
N GLU A 129 -12.10 12.63 -3.79
CA GLU A 129 -11.87 11.21 -4.06
C GLU A 129 -11.07 10.54 -2.94
N LEU A 130 -9.97 11.17 -2.49
CA LEU A 130 -9.17 10.65 -1.37
C LEU A 130 -9.97 10.56 -0.06
N THR A 131 -10.85 11.53 0.19
CA THR A 131 -11.72 11.54 1.38
C THR A 131 -12.74 10.39 1.33
N ALA A 132 -13.32 10.13 0.15
CA ALA A 132 -14.21 8.98 -0.06
C ALA A 132 -13.45 7.66 0.15
N ASN A 133 -12.26 7.52 -0.44
CA ASN A 133 -11.41 6.33 -0.29
C ASN A 133 -11.02 6.06 1.16
N LEU A 134 -10.74 7.11 1.95
CA LEU A 134 -10.49 6.99 3.40
C LEU A 134 -11.70 6.39 4.11
N SER A 135 -12.89 6.88 3.80
CA SER A 135 -14.15 6.40 4.42
C SER A 135 -14.39 4.92 4.10
N THR A 136 -14.20 4.52 2.84
CA THR A 136 -14.28 3.13 2.41
C THR A 136 -13.25 2.24 3.11
N THR A 137 -11.99 2.68 3.16
CA THR A 137 -10.90 1.93 3.81
C THR A 137 -11.20 1.75 5.31
N HIS A 138 -11.68 2.80 5.97
CA HIS A 138 -12.06 2.73 7.38
C HIS A 138 -13.21 1.72 7.61
N HIS A 139 -14.22 1.73 6.73
CA HIS A 139 -15.31 0.76 6.80
C HIS A 139 -14.80 -0.68 6.61
N GLN A 140 -13.90 -0.91 5.64
CA GLN A 140 -13.28 -2.21 5.39
C GLN A 140 -12.50 -2.70 6.62
N MET A 141 -11.71 -1.84 7.25
CA MET A 141 -10.99 -2.18 8.50
C MET A 141 -11.95 -2.57 9.63
N GLN A 142 -13.07 -1.86 9.77
CA GLN A 142 -14.10 -2.22 10.76
C GLN A 142 -14.74 -3.58 10.46
N GLN A 143 -15.00 -3.92 9.19
CA GLN A 143 -15.52 -5.23 8.82
C GLN A 143 -14.52 -6.34 9.14
N ILE A 144 -13.23 -6.16 8.79
CA ILE A 144 -12.16 -7.12 9.12
C ILE A 144 -12.09 -7.34 10.63
N THR A 145 -12.16 -6.27 11.42
CA THR A 145 -12.13 -6.36 12.89
C THR A 145 -13.30 -7.18 13.44
N ARG A 146 -14.51 -7.03 12.87
CA ARG A 146 -15.69 -7.81 13.28
C ARG A 146 -15.54 -9.28 12.95
N LEU A 147 -15.07 -9.62 11.74
CA LEU A 147 -14.85 -11.02 11.34
C LEU A 147 -13.83 -11.70 12.25
N LEU A 148 -12.73 -11.01 12.58
CA LEU A 148 -11.72 -11.54 13.51
C LEU A 148 -12.22 -11.70 14.95
N ALA A 149 -13.25 -10.93 15.37
CA ALA A 149 -13.87 -11.08 16.68
C ALA A 149 -14.83 -12.28 16.73
N GLN A 150 -15.62 -12.49 15.67
CA GLN A 150 -16.53 -13.64 15.55
C GLN A 150 -15.78 -14.97 15.65
N ASP A 151 -14.64 -15.12 14.95
CA ASP A 151 -13.82 -16.33 15.02
C ASP A 151 -13.32 -16.63 16.45
N LYS A 152 -13.01 -15.59 17.23
CA LYS A 152 -12.57 -15.74 18.62
C LYS A 152 -13.71 -16.13 19.54
N ASP A 153 -14.87 -15.50 19.38
CA ASP A 153 -16.06 -15.77 20.20
C ASP A 153 -16.62 -17.18 19.90
N GLU A 154 -16.60 -17.62 18.64
CA GLU A 154 -16.99 -18.98 18.26
C GLU A 154 -16.01 -20.03 18.79
N ALA A 155 -14.70 -19.80 18.68
CA ALA A 155 -13.70 -20.71 19.22
C ALA A 155 -13.76 -20.78 20.76
N GLN A 156 -13.97 -19.64 21.43
CA GLN A 156 -14.10 -19.60 22.88
C GLN A 156 -15.41 -20.24 23.34
N ASN A 157 -16.54 -19.98 22.67
CA ASN A 157 -17.81 -20.62 22.97
C ASN A 157 -17.77 -22.13 22.72
N ALA A 158 -17.12 -22.59 21.64
CA ALA A 158 -16.92 -24.01 21.39
C ALA A 158 -16.07 -24.67 22.48
N ARG A 159 -14.99 -24.02 22.94
CA ARG A 159 -14.17 -24.49 24.06
C ARG A 159 -14.96 -24.53 25.37
N VAL A 160 -15.75 -23.50 25.67
CA VAL A 160 -16.61 -23.44 26.86
C VAL A 160 -17.70 -24.52 26.82
N LEU A 161 -18.39 -24.70 25.69
CA LEU A 161 -19.40 -25.74 25.50
C LEU A 161 -18.79 -27.15 25.58
N GLN A 162 -17.58 -27.35 25.03
CA GLN A 162 -16.86 -28.61 25.12
C GLN A 162 -16.37 -28.88 26.55
N ALA A 163 -15.82 -27.88 27.24
CA ALA A 163 -15.44 -27.95 28.65
C ALA A 163 -16.63 -28.28 29.57
N GLN A 164 -17.80 -27.68 29.31
CA GLN A 164 -19.04 -27.98 30.06
C GLN A 164 -19.55 -29.40 29.81
N ARG A 165 -19.33 -29.97 28.62
CA ARG A 165 -19.73 -31.34 28.27
C ARG A 165 -18.87 -32.43 28.92
N ILE A 166 -17.62 -32.14 29.29
CA ILE A 166 -16.69 -33.15 29.81
C ILE A 166 -17.09 -33.65 31.21
N GLY A 167 -17.96 -32.93 31.94
CA GLY A 167 -18.67 -33.48 33.11
C GLY A 167 -17.73 -34.06 34.17
N LEU A 168 -16.68 -33.31 34.53
CA LEU A 168 -15.75 -33.71 35.58
C LEU A 168 -16.40 -33.56 36.95
N THR A 169 -16.24 -34.59 37.78
CA THR A 169 -16.48 -34.52 39.22
C THR A 169 -15.39 -33.68 39.91
N ASP A 170 -15.64 -33.23 41.13
CA ASP A 170 -14.67 -32.42 41.88
C ASP A 170 -13.34 -33.17 42.09
N ILE A 171 -13.40 -34.49 42.31
CA ILE A 171 -12.23 -35.35 42.49
C ILE A 171 -11.45 -35.49 41.17
N GLU A 172 -12.13 -35.67 40.04
CA GLU A 172 -11.48 -35.73 38.73
C GLU A 172 -10.82 -34.39 38.35
N ARG A 173 -11.49 -33.26 38.63
CA ARG A 173 -10.93 -31.92 38.43
C ARG A 173 -9.67 -31.74 39.26
N ARG A 174 -9.73 -32.08 40.55
CA ARG A 174 -8.58 -31.96 41.45
C ARG A 174 -7.43 -32.87 41.06
N CYS A 175 -7.72 -34.09 40.61
CA CYS A 175 -6.72 -35.00 40.07
C CYS A 175 -6.07 -34.41 38.81
N LEU A 176 -6.87 -33.88 37.88
CA LEU A 176 -6.39 -33.26 36.64
C LEU A 176 -5.52 -32.03 36.86
N GLU A 177 -5.83 -31.18 37.84
CA GLU A 177 -5.00 -30.04 38.25
C GLU A 177 -3.62 -30.51 38.74
N LEU A 178 -3.58 -31.47 39.66
CA LEU A 178 -2.32 -31.99 40.18
C LEU A 178 -1.52 -32.72 39.09
N MET A 179 -2.19 -33.35 38.12
CA MET A 179 -1.53 -33.91 36.94
C MET A 179 -0.87 -32.82 36.08
N ALA A 180 -1.51 -31.66 35.91
CA ALA A 180 -0.96 -30.51 35.18
C ALA A 180 0.26 -29.91 35.90
N GLU A 181 0.24 -29.88 37.23
CA GLU A 181 1.38 -29.50 38.08
C GLU A 181 2.54 -30.51 38.07
N GLY A 182 2.41 -31.63 37.34
CA GLY A 182 3.48 -32.62 37.17
C GLY A 182 3.56 -33.69 38.26
N TYR A 183 2.49 -33.90 39.05
CA TYR A 183 2.49 -34.93 40.09
C TYR A 183 2.43 -36.34 39.48
N ALA A 184 3.38 -37.19 39.86
CA ALA A 184 3.38 -38.61 39.51
C ALA A 184 2.26 -39.40 40.26
N PRO A 185 1.79 -40.56 39.76
CA PRO A 185 0.66 -41.31 40.33
C PRO A 185 0.75 -41.58 41.84
N LEU A 186 1.94 -41.95 42.33
CA LEU A 186 2.18 -42.20 43.76
C LEU A 186 2.05 -40.93 44.62
N ARG A 187 2.36 -39.76 44.06
CA ARG A 187 2.21 -38.47 44.73
C ARG A 187 0.75 -37.99 44.70
N LEU A 188 0.02 -38.30 43.62
CA LEU A 188 -1.42 -38.04 43.53
C LEU A 188 -2.20 -38.83 44.60
N ALA A 189 -1.88 -40.12 44.75
CA ALA A 189 -2.48 -40.97 45.78
C ALA A 189 -2.31 -40.37 47.18
N ARG A 190 -1.11 -39.86 47.49
CA ARG A 190 -0.84 -39.18 48.77
C ARG A 190 -1.53 -37.82 48.89
N ALA A 191 -1.57 -37.03 47.82
CA ALA A 191 -2.13 -35.69 47.83
C ALA A 191 -3.67 -35.67 47.92
N LEU A 192 -4.32 -36.72 47.42
CA LEU A 192 -5.78 -36.88 47.44
C LEU A 192 -6.27 -37.81 48.56
N ASP A 193 -5.36 -38.36 49.36
CA ASP A 193 -5.64 -39.36 50.40
C ASP A 193 -6.40 -40.59 49.87
N MET A 194 -5.91 -41.15 48.75
CA MET A 194 -6.51 -42.28 48.05
C MET A 194 -5.48 -43.39 47.78
N SER A 195 -5.95 -44.61 47.54
CA SER A 195 -5.09 -45.71 47.09
C SER A 195 -4.63 -45.52 45.64
N ALA A 196 -3.48 -46.12 45.30
CA ALA A 196 -2.96 -46.08 43.93
C ALA A 196 -3.93 -46.69 42.89
N GLY A 197 -4.75 -47.67 43.30
CA GLY A 197 -5.78 -48.27 42.44
C GLY A 197 -6.95 -47.32 42.18
N GLU A 198 -7.35 -46.51 43.15
CA GLU A 198 -8.40 -45.49 42.99
C GLU A 198 -7.94 -44.35 42.08
N ILE A 199 -6.69 -43.89 42.24
CA ILE A 199 -6.08 -42.92 41.33
C ILE A 199 -6.03 -43.46 39.90
N GLY A 200 -5.63 -44.72 39.70
CA GLY A 200 -5.61 -45.33 38.38
C GLY A 200 -6.99 -45.36 37.71
N ARG A 201 -8.06 -45.58 38.48
CA ARG A 201 -9.44 -45.51 37.96
C ARG A 201 -9.84 -44.08 37.58
N ILE A 202 -9.54 -43.10 38.43
CA ILE A 202 -9.82 -41.69 38.16
C ILE A 202 -9.05 -41.21 36.93
N GLU A 203 -7.76 -41.55 36.81
CA GLU A 203 -6.95 -41.25 35.62
C GLU A 203 -7.56 -41.89 34.36
N GLY A 204 -8.01 -43.14 34.46
CA GLY A 204 -8.70 -43.82 33.36
C GLY A 204 -9.98 -43.13 32.92
N GLU A 205 -10.81 -42.68 33.87
CA GLU A 205 -12.04 -41.94 33.57
C GLU A 205 -11.76 -40.57 32.96
N ILE A 206 -10.76 -39.85 33.46
CA ILE A 206 -10.32 -38.57 32.87
C ILE A 206 -9.83 -38.81 31.44
N ILE A 207 -8.95 -39.79 31.22
CA ILE A 207 -8.44 -40.12 29.88
C ILE A 207 -9.60 -40.43 28.92
N ARG A 208 -10.59 -41.21 29.37
CA ARG A 208 -11.79 -41.54 28.59
C ARG A 208 -12.65 -40.31 28.29
N LYS A 209 -12.91 -39.46 29.29
CA LYS A 209 -13.73 -38.23 29.14
C LYS A 209 -13.11 -37.21 28.19
N PHE A 210 -11.78 -37.20 28.09
CA PHE A 210 -11.03 -36.34 27.16
C PHE A 210 -10.69 -37.01 25.82
N ASP A 211 -11.16 -38.25 25.59
CA ASP A 211 -10.82 -39.07 24.41
C ASP A 211 -9.30 -39.10 24.16
N ALA A 212 -8.54 -39.34 25.22
CA ALA A 212 -7.09 -39.36 25.22
C ALA A 212 -6.55 -40.80 25.25
N SER A 213 -5.34 -40.98 24.75
CA SER A 213 -4.61 -42.26 24.79
C SER A 213 -3.77 -42.41 26.06
N ASN A 214 -3.45 -41.30 26.73
CA ASN A 214 -2.70 -41.30 27.99
C ASN A 214 -2.98 -40.02 28.81
N ARG A 215 -2.53 -40.02 30.07
CA ARG A 215 -2.72 -38.90 31.00
C ARG A 215 -2.11 -37.58 30.53
N PHE A 216 -0.97 -37.60 29.84
CA PHE A 216 -0.32 -36.38 29.34
C PHE A 216 -1.14 -35.72 28.25
N GLN A 217 -1.73 -36.53 27.36
CA GLN A 217 -2.64 -36.05 26.34
C GLN A 217 -3.95 -35.53 26.94
N ALA A 218 -4.48 -36.17 27.99
CA ALA A 218 -5.64 -35.66 28.72
C ALA A 218 -5.35 -34.28 29.35
N VAL A 219 -4.20 -34.12 30.00
CA VAL A 219 -3.74 -32.83 30.56
C VAL A 219 -3.57 -31.78 29.46
N ALA A 220 -2.90 -32.10 28.34
CA ALA A 220 -2.69 -31.18 27.24
C ALA A 220 -4.03 -30.67 26.65
N LYS A 221 -4.99 -31.58 26.46
CA LYS A 221 -6.35 -31.22 26.02
C LYS A 221 -7.07 -30.35 27.06
N ALA A 222 -6.89 -30.61 28.35
CA ALA A 222 -7.48 -29.80 29.42
C ALA A 222 -6.92 -28.38 29.49
N VAL A 223 -5.62 -28.20 29.29
CA VAL A 223 -4.96 -26.87 29.20
C VAL A 223 -5.47 -26.10 27.98
N LEU A 224 -5.56 -26.76 26.82
CA LEU A 224 -6.09 -26.12 25.60
C LEU A 224 -7.56 -25.68 25.72
N LEU A 225 -8.33 -26.38 26.56
CA LEU A 225 -9.71 -26.04 26.88
C LEU A 225 -9.83 -25.03 28.05
N GLY A 226 -8.72 -24.61 28.66
CA GLY A 226 -8.71 -23.67 29.79
C GLY A 226 -9.29 -24.24 31.09
N LEU A 227 -9.29 -25.56 31.25
CA LEU A 227 -9.82 -26.24 32.44
C LEU A 227 -8.83 -26.30 33.60
N VAL A 228 -7.53 -26.23 33.29
CA VAL A 228 -6.39 -26.26 34.22
C VAL A 228 -5.27 -25.35 33.65
N ASN A 229 -4.47 -24.75 34.53
CA ASN A 229 -3.41 -23.79 34.19
C ASN A 229 -2.02 -24.44 34.21
#